data_AF-A0A2H0ET95-F1
#
_entry.id   AF-A0A2H0ET95-F1
#
_cell.length_a   1.000
_cell.length_b   1.000
_cell.length_c   1.000
_cell.angle_alpha   90.00
_cell.angle_beta   90.00
_cell.angle_gamma   90.00
#
_symmetry.space_group_name_H-M   'P 1'
#
loop_
_entity.id
_entity.type
_entity.pdbx_description
1 polymer ?
#
loop_
_entity_poly.entity_id
_entity_poly.type
_entity_poly.pdbx_seq_one_letter_code
_entity_poly.pdbx_strand_id
1 'polypeptide(L)' 'ESAMYARAQSLETDPARLLAAIEALRLGAFVVTRDGALTAAHLPVIATQTPQGLILEAHVARGNPLWRAAGDGA' A
#
# COMPACT_ATOMS: atom_id res chain seq x y z
N GLU A 1 13.41 -12.62 6.93
CA GLU A 1 12.61 -11.68 6.10
C GLU A 1 13.42 -11.36 4.86
N SER A 2 12.94 -11.73 3.67
CA SER A 2 13.67 -11.41 2.43
C SER A 2 13.22 -10.03 1.96
N ALA A 3 14.13 -9.06 1.99
CA ALA A 3 13.86 -7.73 1.44
C ALA A 3 13.39 -7.85 -0.02
N MET A 4 12.33 -7.11 -0.37
CA MET A 4 11.89 -6.99 -1.76
C MET A 4 13.08 -6.48 -2.58
N TYR A 5 13.43 -7.18 -3.66
CA TYR A 5 14.60 -6.82 -4.46
C TYR A 5 14.43 -5.42 -5.04
N ALA A 6 15.40 -4.56 -4.75
CA ALA A 6 15.57 -3.26 -5.40
C ALA A 6 17.01 -3.16 -5.93
N ARG A 7 17.17 -2.63 -7.15
CA ARG A 7 18.51 -2.26 -7.64
C ARG A 7 19.02 -1.11 -6.78
N ALA A 8 20.32 -1.08 -6.45
CA ALA A 8 20.90 -0.03 -5.60
C ALA A 8 20.60 1.40 -6.08
N GLN A 9 20.51 1.60 -7.39
CA GLN A 9 20.21 2.88 -8.03
C GLN A 9 18.74 3.32 -7.91
N SER A 10 17.86 2.38 -7.56
CA SER A 10 16.41 2.56 -7.44
C SER A 10 15.93 2.38 -6.01
N LEU A 11 16.85 2.14 -5.08
CA LEU A 11 16.55 2.00 -3.67
C LEU A 11 16.47 3.40 -3.04
N GLU A 12 15.30 3.75 -2.53
CA GLU A 12 15.11 4.92 -1.68
C GLU A 12 14.67 4.44 -0.30
N THR A 13 15.34 4.93 0.75
CA THR A 13 15.13 4.52 2.14
C THR A 13 14.90 5.69 3.08
N ASP A 14 15.00 6.94 2.62
CA ASP A 14 14.69 8.12 3.42
C ASP A 14 13.17 8.21 3.67
N PRO A 15 12.70 8.02 4.92
CA PRO A 15 11.27 8.04 5.22
C PRO A 15 10.59 9.38 4.88
N ALA A 16 11.30 10.50 5.00
CA ALA A 16 10.73 11.82 4.71
C ALA A 16 10.47 11.99 3.21
N ARG A 17 11.41 11.53 2.38
CA ARG A 17 11.26 11.54 0.93
C ARG A 17 10.18 10.57 0.45
N LEU A 18 10.11 9.39 1.06
CA LEU A 18 9.06 8.41 0.77
C LEU A 18 7.68 8.97 1.12
N LEU A 19 7.53 9.60 2.28
CA LEU A 19 6.27 10.23 2.69
C LEU A 19 5.89 11.37 1.74
N ALA A 20 6.82 12.25 1.38
CA ALA A 20 6.57 13.32 0.42
C ALA A 20 6.11 12.77 -0.95
N ALA A 21 6.68 11.64 -1.39
CA ALA A 21 6.24 10.98 -2.61
C ALA A 21 4.82 10.42 -2.50
N ILE A 22 4.47 9.80 -1.37
CA ILE A 22 3.11 9.29 -1.10
C ILE A 22 2.10 10.44 -1.12
N GLU A 23 2.41 11.56 -0.45
CA GLU A 23 1.56 12.74 -0.39
C GLU A 23 1.39 13.42 -1.77
N ALA A 24 2.42 13.41 -2.60
CA ALA A 24 2.38 13.98 -3.94
C ALA A 24 1.60 13.11 -4.94
N LEU A 25 1.83 11.79 -4.92
CA LEU A 25 1.23 10.85 -5.87
C LEU A 25 -0.21 10.50 -5.50
N ARG A 26 -0.50 10.35 -4.20
CA ARG A 26 -1.81 9.95 -3.65
C ARG A 26 -2.40 8.70 -4.30
N LEU A 27 -1.54 7.81 -4.79
CA LEU A 27 -1.91 6.59 -5.48
C LEU A 27 -0.99 5.45 -5.01
N GLY A 28 -1.59 4.34 -4.59
CA GLY A 28 -0.87 3.14 -4.18
C GLY A 28 -1.35 1.91 -4.93
N ALA A 29 -0.50 0.90 -5.06
CA ALA A 29 -0.90 -0.43 -5.50
C ALA A 29 -1.19 -1.30 -4.26
N PHE A 30 -2.45 -1.68 -4.08
CA PHE A 30 -2.86 -2.58 -3.01
C PHE A 30 -2.92 -4.01 -3.54
N VAL A 31 -2.14 -4.90 -2.94
CA VAL A 31 -1.98 -6.30 -3.38
C VAL A 31 -2.40 -7.20 -2.23
N VAL A 32 -3.38 -8.07 -2.49
CA VAL A 32 -3.88 -9.06 -1.53
C VAL A 32 -3.72 -10.46 -2.10
N THR A 33 -3.46 -11.42 -1.22
CA THR A 33 -3.39 -12.84 -1.58
C THR A 33 -4.52 -13.57 -0.88
N ARG A 34 -5.32 -14.32 -1.64
CA ARG A 34 -6.39 -15.17 -1.10
C ARG A 34 -6.45 -16.48 -1.87
N ASP A 35 -6.49 -17.60 -1.14
CA ASP A 35 -6.56 -18.96 -1.72
C ASP A 35 -5.43 -19.22 -2.76
N GLY A 36 -4.25 -18.65 -2.52
CA GLY A 36 -3.09 -18.74 -3.42
C GLY A 36 -3.16 -17.85 -4.66
N ALA A 37 -4.24 -17.10 -4.86
CA ALA A 37 -4.40 -16.15 -5.95
C ALA A 37 -4.06 -14.71 -5.51
N LEU A 38 -3.33 -13.98 -6.37
CA LEU A 38 -3.01 -12.57 -6.17
C LEU A 38 -4.08 -11.69 -6.82
N THR A 39 -4.53 -10.68 -6.10
CA THR A 39 -5.35 -9.59 -6.64
C THR A 39 -4.66 -8.27 -6.34
N ALA A 40 -4.47 -7.44 -7.37
CA ALA A 40 -3.87 -6.12 -7.25
C ALA A 40 -4.81 -5.06 -7.83
N ALA A 41 -4.95 -3.93 -7.16
CA ALA A 41 -5.52 -2.73 -7.79
C ALA A 41 -4.80 -1.46 -7.35
N HIS A 42 -4.87 -0.46 -8.20
CA HIS A 42 -4.45 0.90 -7.86
C HIS A 42 -5.58 1.60 -7.13
N LEU A 43 -5.28 2.14 -5.95
CA LEU A 43 -6.22 2.84 -5.10
C LEU A 43 -5.70 4.25 -4.80
N PRO A 44 -6.55 5.28 -4.86
CA PRO A 44 -6.22 6.55 -4.24
C PRO A 44 -5.99 6.35 -2.75
N VAL A 45 -4.91 6.93 -2.22
CA VAL A 45 -4.51 6.80 -0.82
C VAL A 45 -4.36 8.16 -0.15
N ILE A 46 -4.65 8.20 1.15
CA ILE A 46 -4.34 9.30 2.05
C ILE A 46 -3.36 8.78 3.10
N ALA A 47 -2.31 9.54 3.35
CA ALA A 47 -1.31 9.23 4.36
C ALA A 47 -1.55 10.07 5.62
N THR A 48 -1.63 9.41 6.77
CA THR A 48 -1.77 10.05 8.08
C THR A 48 -0.67 9.56 9.00
N GLN A 49 0.17 10.48 9.47
CA GLN A 49 1.16 10.17 10.52
C GLN A 49 0.47 10.07 11.88
N THR A 50 0.81 9.02 12.63
CA THR A 50 0.33 8.75 13.99
C THR A 50 1.51 8.45 14.92
N PRO A 51 1.31 8.48 16.25
CA PRO A 51 2.37 8.06 17.19
C PRO A 51 2.86 6.62 16.99
N GLN A 52 2.07 5.76 16.33
CA GLN A 52 2.38 4.35 16.08
C GLN A 52 3.01 4.12 14.69
N GLY A 53 3.06 5.15 13.83
CA GLY A 53 3.60 5.05 12.48
C GLY A 53 2.69 5.71 11.43
N LEU A 54 2.81 5.23 10.19
CA LEU A 54 2.08 5.75 9.04
C LEU A 54 0.82 4.90 8.79
N ILE A 55 -0.34 5.54 8.72
CA ILE A 55 -1.59 4.92 8.25
C ILE A 55 -1.83 5.35 6.80
N LEU A 56 -2.12 4.37 5.94
CA LEU A 56 -2.57 4.60 4.57
C LEU A 56 -4.05 4.23 4.46
N GLU A 57 -4.88 5.22 4.18
CA GLU A 57 -6.33 5.05 4.05
C GLU A 57 -6.72 5.07 2.56
N ALA A 58 -7.57 4.12 2.17
CA ALA A 58 -8.12 4.03 0.82
C ALA A 58 -9.59 3.63 0.86
N HIS A 59 -10.36 4.04 -0.15
CA HIS A 59 -11.75 3.64 -0.29
C HIS A 59 -11.90 2.52 -1.32
N VAL A 60 -12.64 1.47 -0.95
CA VAL A 60 -13.03 0.39 -1.85
C VAL A 60 -14.51 0.11 -1.67
N ALA A 61 -15.26 0.05 -2.77
CA ALA A 61 -16.67 -0.30 -2.73
C ALA A 61 -16.86 -1.73 -2.20
N ARG A 62 -17.91 -1.97 -1.39
CA ARG A 62 -18.19 -3.29 -0.79
C ARG A 62 -18.32 -4.42 -1.83
N GLY A 63 -18.81 -4.13 -3.03
CA GLY A 63 -18.93 -5.08 -4.13
C GLY A 63 -17.62 -5.36 -4.90
N ASN A 64 -16.57 -4.58 -4.64
CA ASN A 64 -15.28 -4.75 -5.30
C ASN A 64 -14.64 -6.08 -4.85
N PRO A 65 -14.08 -6.90 -5.76
CA PRO A 65 -13.35 -8.12 -5.41
C PRO A 65 -12.30 -7.94 -4.31
N LEU A 66 -11.61 -6.80 -4.29
CA LEU A 66 -10.64 -6.46 -3.24
C LEU A 66 -11.26 -6.43 -1.84
N TRP A 67 -12.47 -5.91 -1.68
CA TRP A 67 -13.15 -5.86 -0.37
C TRP A 67 -13.32 -7.27 0.22
N ARG A 68 -13.64 -8.25 -0.63
CA ARG A 68 -13.78 -9.65 -0.20
C ARG A 68 -12.44 -10.37 -0.05
N ALA A 69 -11.41 -9.92 -0.77
CA ALA A 69 -10.09 -10.53 -0.75
C ALA A 69 -9.22 -10.03 0.42
N ALA A 70 -9.49 -8.81 0.91
CA ALA A 70 -8.82 -8.19 2.05
C ALA A 70 -9.14 -8.85 3.41
N GLY A 71 -10.25 -9.60 3.53
CA GLY A 71 -10.60 -10.32 4.77
C GLY A 71 -10.78 -9.41 5.99
N ASP A 72 -10.59 -9.97 7.20
CA ASP A 72 -10.65 -9.24 8.48
C ASP A 72 -9.35 -8.50 8.84
N GLY A 73 -8.40 -8.38 7.90
CA GLY A 73 -7.08 -7.84 8.17
C GLY A 73 -6.38 -7.34 6.93
N ALA A 74 -6.90 -6.23 6.38
CA ALA A 74 -6.06 -5.21 5.77
C ALA A 74 -5.76 -4.15 6.82
#